data_AF-A0A1U7NYB5-F1
#
_entry.id   AF-A0A1U7NYB5-F1
#
_cell.length_a   1.000
_cell.length_b   1.000
_cell.length_c   1.000
_cell.angle_alpha   90.00
_cell.angle_beta   90.00
_cell.angle_gamma   90.00
#
_symmetry.space_group_name_H-M   'P 1'
#
loop_
_entity.id
_entity.type
_entity.pdbx_description
1 polymer ?
#
loop_
_entity_poly.entity_id
_entity_poly.type
_entity_poly.pdbx_seq_one_letter_code
_entity_poly.pdbx_strand_id
1 'polypeptide(L)'
;MTSAPLPSGEYARLLELSRYEILDTPAEAAFDRITRLAARVMDTPVAVINFVDQSRQWGKSACGLGDTTAPRQDSLCAWTILQTGPMVIENAWADPRFAHNPMVIGSYGFRLITV
;
A
#
# COMPACT_ATOMS: atom_id res chain seq x y z
N MET A 1 -0.26 0.64 -19.02
CA MET A 1 -0.14 0.37 -17.58
C MET A 1 -1.53 0.55 -16.98
N THR A 2 -1.98 -0.40 -16.16
CA THR A 2 -3.36 -0.41 -15.63
C THR A 2 -3.36 0.23 -14.24
N SER A 3 -4.02 1.38 -14.08
CA SER A 3 -4.26 1.98 -12.78
C SER A 3 -5.51 1.39 -12.12
N ALA A 4 -5.55 1.39 -10.79
CA ALA A 4 -6.74 0.98 -10.05
C ALA A 4 -7.91 1.95 -10.36
N PRO A 5 -9.12 1.44 -10.66
CA PRO A 5 -10.30 2.30 -10.78
C PRO A 5 -10.64 2.97 -9.45
N LEU A 6 -11.48 4.00 -9.49
CA LEU A 6 -12.00 4.62 -8.27
C LEU A 6 -13.16 3.78 -7.69
N PRO A 7 -13.22 3.60 -6.37
CA PRO A 7 -14.40 3.03 -5.70
C PRO A 7 -15.66 3.86 -5.96
N SER A 8 -16.85 3.23 -5.95
CA SER A 8 -18.14 3.90 -6.11
C SER A 8 -18.45 4.96 -5.02
N GLY A 9 -17.79 4.87 -3.87
CA GLY A 9 -17.91 5.81 -2.74
C GLY A 9 -16.66 6.65 -2.48
N GLU A 10 -15.82 6.92 -3.50
CA GLU A 10 -14.49 7.52 -3.29
C GLU A 10 -14.52 8.86 -2.53
N TYR A 11 -15.51 9.73 -2.80
CA TYR A 11 -15.63 11.00 -2.08
C TYR A 11 -15.83 10.80 -0.57
N ALA A 12 -16.75 9.91 -0.19
CA ALA A 12 -17.01 9.61 1.21
C ALA A 12 -15.79 8.95 1.87
N ARG A 13 -15.10 8.04 1.17
CA ARG A 13 -13.87 7.41 1.66
C ARG A 13 -12.75 8.43 1.92
N LEU A 14 -12.56 9.39 1.02
CA LEU A 14 -11.58 10.47 1.17
C LEU A 14 -11.96 11.42 2.30
N LEU A 15 -13.25 11.73 2.46
CA LEU A 15 -13.74 12.54 3.58
C LEU A 15 -13.49 11.84 4.92
N GLU A 16 -13.72 10.53 5.02
CA GLU A 16 -13.39 9.77 6.23
C GLU A 16 -11.89 9.73 6.48
N LEU A 17 -11.06 9.54 5.44
CA LEU A 17 -9.61 9.57 5.57
C LEU A 17 -9.11 10.91 6.13
N SER A 18 -9.62 12.04 5.64
CA SER A 18 -9.19 13.37 6.07
C SER A 18 -9.52 13.65 7.54
N ARG A 19 -10.62 13.09 8.06
CA ARG A 19 -11.03 13.22 9.46
C ARG A 19 -10.05 12.61 10.46
N TYR A 20 -9.21 11.68 10.03
CA TYR A 20 -8.17 11.11 10.89
C TYR A 20 -6.95 12.02 11.08
N GLU A 21 -6.80 13.08 10.26
CA GLU A 21 -5.66 14.00 10.29
C GLU A 21 -4.29 13.29 10.28
N ILE A 22 -4.24 12.12 9.62
CA ILE A 22 -3.09 11.21 9.69
C ILE A 22 -2.08 11.41 8.56
N LEU A 23 -2.51 12.00 7.43
CA LEU A 23 -1.66 12.20 6.26
C LEU A 23 -0.58 13.25 6.55
N ASP A 24 0.63 13.03 6.02
CA ASP A 24 1.81 13.90 6.17
C ASP A 24 2.23 14.17 7.63
N THR A 25 1.77 13.34 8.56
CA THR A 25 2.19 13.41 9.96
C THR A 25 3.55 12.71 10.15
N PRO A 26 4.33 13.09 11.19
CA PRO A 26 5.59 12.43 11.49
C PRO A 26 5.44 10.92 11.75
N ALA A 27 6.57 10.22 11.70
CA ALA A 27 6.65 8.82 12.09
C ALA A 27 6.20 8.63 13.55
N GLU A 28 5.51 7.52 13.81
CA GLU A 28 4.90 7.23 15.11
C GLU A 28 5.26 5.80 15.54
N ALA A 29 5.84 5.68 16.74
CA ALA A 29 6.33 4.41 17.26
C ALA A 29 5.23 3.32 17.36
N ALA A 30 3.96 3.72 17.48
CA ALA A 30 2.83 2.79 17.48
C ALA A 30 2.69 2.05 16.14
N PHE A 31 2.70 2.77 15.02
CA PHE A 31 2.62 2.18 13.69
C PHE A 31 3.88 1.36 13.36
N ASP A 32 5.06 1.83 13.79
CA ASP A 32 6.31 1.09 13.57
C ASP A 32 6.37 -0.24 14.34
N ARG A 33 5.73 -0.31 15.52
CA ARG A 33 5.60 -1.58 16.23
C ARG A 33 4.71 -2.55 15.45
N ILE A 34 3.65 -2.07 14.80
CA ILE A 34 2.75 -2.90 14.00
C ILE A 34 3.47 -3.45 12.78
N THR A 35 4.14 -2.62 11.98
CA THR A 35 4.87 -3.08 10.78
C THR A 35 5.99 -4.05 11.14
N ARG A 36 6.78 -3.77 12.18
CA ARG A 36 7.79 -4.72 12.67
C ARG A 36 7.20 -6.03 13.16
N LEU A 37 6.04 -5.99 13.83
CA LEU A 37 5.37 -7.21 14.29
C LEU A 37 4.82 -8.01 13.11
N ALA A 38 4.16 -7.36 12.15
CA ALA A 38 3.62 -8.00 10.96
C ALA A 38 4.72 -8.70 10.15
N ALA A 39 5.84 -8.03 9.89
CA ALA A 39 6.99 -8.63 9.20
C ALA A 39 7.50 -9.89 9.93
N ARG A 40 7.63 -9.85 11.26
CA ARG A 40 8.09 -11.00 12.06
C ARG A 40 7.08 -12.15 12.09
N VAL A 41 5.80 -11.86 12.27
CA VAL A 41 4.75 -12.89 12.38
C VAL A 41 4.53 -13.58 11.04
N MET A 42 4.63 -12.83 9.94
CA MET A 42 4.43 -13.35 8.58
C MET A 42 5.72 -13.92 7.96
N ASP A 43 6.85 -13.87 8.68
CA ASP A 43 8.18 -14.25 8.19
C ASP A 43 8.53 -13.59 6.84
N THR A 44 8.23 -12.29 6.72
CA THR A 44 8.51 -11.49 5.52
C THR A 44 9.57 -10.43 5.78
N PRO A 45 10.40 -10.09 4.77
CA PRO A 45 11.42 -9.04 4.94
C PRO A 45 10.81 -7.64 5.02
N VAL A 46 9.58 -7.46 4.53
CA VAL A 46 8.92 -6.15 4.41
C VAL A 46 7.49 -6.22 4.94
N ALA A 47 7.08 -5.17 5.64
CA ALA A 47 5.69 -4.88 5.98
C ALA A 47 5.48 -3.37 6.05
N VAL A 48 4.34 -2.89 5.58
CA VAL A 48 4.07 -1.45 5.40
C VAL A 48 2.64 -1.12 5.81
N ILE A 49 2.41 0.11 6.28
CA ILE A 49 1.09 0.69 6.50
C ILE A 49 0.97 1.91 5.59
N ASN A 50 0.01 1.84 4.67
CA ASN A 50 -0.22 2.86 3.66
C ASN A 50 -1.65 3.39 3.75
N PHE A 51 -1.79 4.69 3.50
CA PHE A 51 -3.08 5.34 3.32
C PHE A 51 -3.25 5.74 1.85
N VAL A 52 -4.40 5.44 1.28
CA VAL A 52 -4.70 5.77 -0.12
C VAL A 52 -5.44 7.10 -0.17
N ASP A 53 -4.76 8.15 -0.62
CA ASP A 53 -5.28 9.50 -0.80
C ASP A 53 -5.73 9.72 -2.26
N GLN A 54 -6.26 10.89 -2.59
CA GLN A 54 -6.79 11.21 -3.92
C GLN A 54 -5.75 11.00 -5.03
N SER A 55 -4.52 11.47 -4.83
CA SER A 55 -3.47 11.49 -5.86
C SER A 55 -2.30 10.55 -5.57
N ARG A 56 -2.21 10.00 -4.35
CA ARG A 56 -1.08 9.18 -3.90
C ARG A 56 -1.50 8.06 -2.96
N GLN A 57 -0.68 7.03 -2.91
CA GLN A 57 -0.50 6.25 -1.70
C GLN A 57 0.51 6.98 -0.83
N TRP A 58 0.23 7.12 0.46
CA TRP A 58 1.14 7.72 1.43
C TRP A 58 1.54 6.69 2.49
N GLY A 59 2.85 6.55 2.72
CA GLY A 59 3.41 5.60 3.67
C GLY A 59 3.47 6.15 5.08
N LYS A 60 2.71 5.55 6.02
CA LYS A 60 2.77 5.94 7.44
C LYS A 60 3.90 5.26 8.18
N SER A 61 4.17 4.00 7.85
CA SER A 61 5.23 3.20 8.46
C SER A 61 5.67 2.10 7.52
N ALA A 62 6.95 1.78 7.55
CA ALA A 62 7.55 0.68 6.79
C ALA A 62 8.60 -0.03 7.65
N CYS A 63 8.65 -1.34 7.55
CA CYS A 63 9.73 -2.19 8.07
C CYS A 63 10.40 -2.87 6.87
N GLY A 64 11.73 -2.84 6.82
CA GLY A 64 12.51 -3.45 5.73
C GLY A 64 12.47 -2.70 4.39
N LEU A 65 11.84 -1.52 4.37
CA LEU A 65 11.72 -0.64 3.21
C LEU A 65 11.78 0.83 3.66
N GLY A 66 12.15 1.73 2.75
CA GLY A 66 12.11 3.18 2.98
C GLY A 66 10.71 3.76 2.83
N ASP A 67 10.65 5.04 2.43
CA ASP A 67 9.39 5.69 2.08
C ASP A 67 8.66 4.91 0.97
N THR A 68 7.36 4.73 1.16
CA THR A 68 6.46 3.98 0.27
C THR A 68 5.45 4.86 -0.41
N THR A 69 5.59 6.18 -0.25
CA THR A 69 4.76 7.17 -0.92
C THR A 69 4.97 7.09 -2.42
N ALA A 70 3.87 6.96 -3.16
CA ALA A 70 3.89 6.79 -4.61
C ALA A 70 2.64 7.41 -5.24
N PRO A 71 2.70 7.81 -6.52
CA PRO A 71 1.49 8.21 -7.26
C PRO A 71 0.41 7.13 -7.17
N ARG A 72 -0.86 7.52 -7.01
CA ARG A 72 -1.96 6.57 -6.84
C ARG A 72 -2.08 5.60 -8.01
N GLN A 73 -1.78 6.06 -9.22
CA GLN A 73 -1.79 5.24 -10.43
C GLN A 73 -0.78 4.07 -10.39
N ASP A 74 0.26 4.19 -9.56
CA ASP A 74 1.30 3.17 -9.36
C ASP A 74 1.05 2.33 -8.08
N SER A 75 0.07 2.71 -7.26
CA SER A 75 -0.19 2.07 -5.97
C SER A 75 -0.84 0.69 -6.13
N LEU A 76 -0.21 -0.33 -5.54
CA LEU A 76 -0.85 -1.63 -5.36
C LEU A 76 -1.97 -1.54 -4.31
N CYS A 77 -1.81 -0.76 -3.25
CA CYS A 77 -2.81 -0.60 -2.19
C CYS A 77 -4.13 0.03 -2.72
N ALA A 78 -4.06 0.83 -3.78
CA ALA A 78 -5.25 1.37 -4.44
C ALA A 78 -6.14 0.28 -5.04
N TRP A 79 -5.58 -0.89 -5.39
CA TRP A 79 -6.37 -2.06 -5.80
C TRP A 79 -7.00 -2.78 -4.62
N THR A 80 -6.32 -2.83 -3.47
CA THR A 80 -6.81 -3.52 -2.27
C THR A 80 -8.08 -2.89 -1.72
N ILE A 81 -8.18 -1.56 -1.73
CA ILE A 81 -9.36 -0.84 -1.21
C ILE A 81 -10.64 -1.03 -2.05
N LEU A 82 -10.55 -1.70 -3.21
CA LEU A 82 -11.70 -1.97 -4.09
C LEU A 82 -12.48 -3.22 -3.70
N GLN A 83 -11.96 -4.02 -2.76
CA GLN A 83 -12.61 -5.25 -2.32
C GLN A 83 -12.63 -5.35 -0.79
N THR A 84 -13.54 -6.17 -0.29
CA THR A 84 -13.55 -6.55 1.12
C THR A 84 -12.67 -7.77 1.33
N GLY A 85 -11.71 -7.68 2.25
CA GLY A 85 -10.79 -8.77 2.59
C GLY A 85 -9.44 -8.70 1.88
N PRO A 86 -8.55 -9.67 2.17
CA PRO A 86 -7.16 -9.60 1.75
C PRO A 86 -6.97 -9.79 0.25
N MET A 87 -5.96 -9.11 -0.31
CA MET A 87 -5.56 -9.21 -1.71
C MET A 87 -4.23 -9.95 -1.85
N VAL A 88 -4.27 -11.27 -1.95
CA VAL A 88 -3.06 -12.08 -2.09
C VAL A 88 -2.62 -12.12 -3.55
N ILE A 89 -1.36 -11.75 -3.82
CA ILE A 89 -0.73 -11.82 -5.13
C ILE A 89 0.47 -12.75 -5.01
N GLU A 90 0.37 -13.97 -5.54
CA GLU A 90 1.46 -14.96 -5.43
C GLU A 90 2.71 -14.54 -6.21
N ASN A 91 2.52 -13.89 -7.37
CA ASN A 91 3.59 -13.36 -8.19
C ASN A 91 3.17 -12.09 -8.94
N ALA A 92 3.62 -10.95 -8.47
CA ALA A 92 3.30 -9.65 -9.06
C ALA A 92 3.85 -9.48 -10.49
N TRP A 93 4.89 -10.22 -10.87
CA TRP A 93 5.45 -10.21 -12.24
C TRP A 93 4.56 -10.96 -13.24
N ALA A 94 3.74 -11.89 -12.76
CA ALA A 94 2.82 -12.67 -13.59
C ALA A 94 1.39 -12.11 -13.56
N ASP A 95 1.09 -11.20 -12.63
CA ASP A 95 -0.23 -10.58 -12.52
C ASP A 95 -0.39 -9.48 -13.59
N PRO A 96 -1.37 -9.56 -14.51
CA PRO A 96 -1.57 -8.57 -15.56
C PRO A 96 -1.80 -7.14 -15.04
N ARG A 97 -2.27 -6.98 -13.80
CA ARG A 97 -2.46 -5.66 -13.16
C ARG A 97 -1.12 -5.01 -12.80
N PHE A 98 -0.11 -5.81 -12.49
CA PHE A 98 1.12 -5.35 -11.85
C PHE A 98 2.42 -5.65 -12.61
N ALA A 99 2.39 -6.53 -13.61
CA ALA A 99 3.57 -6.96 -14.37
C ALA A 99 4.38 -5.81 -14.99
N HIS A 100 3.72 -4.67 -15.26
CA HIS A 100 4.34 -3.46 -15.82
C HIS A 100 4.36 -2.29 -14.83
N ASN A 101 4.03 -2.52 -13.56
CA ASN A 101 3.97 -1.49 -12.56
C ASN A 101 5.41 -1.13 -12.08
N PRO A 102 5.80 0.17 -12.06
CA PRO A 102 7.11 0.64 -11.62
C PRO A 102 7.55 0.10 -10.25
N MET A 103 6.59 -0.05 -9.33
CA MET A 103 6.85 -0.60 -8.00
C MET A 103 7.28 -2.07 -8.07
N VAL A 104 6.80 -2.84 -9.05
CA VAL A 104 7.10 -4.28 -9.19
C VAL A 104 8.35 -4.54 -10.02
N ILE A 105 8.53 -3.78 -11.11
CA ILE A 105 9.67 -3.94 -12.04
C ILE A 105 10.94 -3.24 -11.54
N GLY A 106 10.81 -2.27 -10.61
CA GLY A 106 11.93 -1.53 -10.06
C GLY A 106 12.84 -2.38 -9.15
N SER A 107 13.93 -1.75 -8.67
CA SER A 107 15.00 -2.38 -7.85
C SER A 107 14.54 -3.06 -6.57
N TYR A 108 13.27 -2.88 -6.19
CA TYR A 108 12.64 -3.56 -5.08
C TYR A 108 12.00 -4.84 -5.63
N GLY A 109 12.74 -5.95 -5.63
CA GLY A 109 12.24 -7.26 -6.04
C GLY A 109 11.12 -7.76 -5.10
N PHE A 110 9.93 -7.17 -5.19
CA PHE A 110 8.82 -7.49 -4.31
C PHE A 110 8.19 -8.83 -4.71
N ARG A 111 8.33 -9.83 -3.83
CA ARG A 111 7.28 -10.82 -3.61
C ARG A 111 6.33 -10.21 -2.58
N LEU A 112 5.29 -9.53 -3.06
CA LEU A 112 4.37 -8.77 -2.21
C LEU A 112 3.21 -9.68 -1.78
N ILE A 113 3.11 -9.98 -0.49
CA ILE A 113 1.85 -10.47 0.11
C ILE A 113 1.14 -9.21 0.62
N THR A 114 0.06 -8.79 -0.04
CA THR A 114 -0.85 -7.79 0.53
C THR A 114 -1.91 -8.55 1.31
N VAL A 115 -2.03 -8.27 2.61
CA VAL A 115 -3.15 -8.74 3.44
C VAL A 115 -4.09 -7.57 3.66
#